data_AF-A0A545BC79-F1
#
_entry.id   AF-A0A545BC79-F1
#
_cell.length_a   1.000
_cell.length_b   1.000
_cell.length_c   1.000
_cell.angle_alpha   90.00
_cell.angle_beta   90.00
_cell.angle_gamma   90.00
#
_symmetry.space_group_name_H-M   'P 1'
#
loop_
_entity.id
_entity.type
_entity.pdbx_description
1 polymer ?
#
loop_
_entity_poly.entity_id
_entity_poly.type
_entity_poly.pdbx_seq_one_letter_code
_entity_poly.pdbx_strand_id
1 'polypeptide(L)'
;MTPTHERAARTNTHVRAARTKDPHPQYAAPLPGEMRRTLLLHMPAAVDEMEEAVRTGLPHYTHIVDGTYGYSVRQIIDRTYNCFISIHDTGRHGPAATAEIIALYERIGARHGRLGCPLDALRDALDLAGRVACRRLIKDAYRLHWPAPLLATLTEDTFTLIGTAIAAATRGYAEESHRAP
;
A
#
# COMPACT_ATOMS: atom_id res chain seq x y z
N MET A 1 68.36 28.54 24.39
CA MET A 1 67.26 27.70 24.89
C MET A 1 66.01 28.57 25.07
N THR A 2 64.85 27.94 25.23
CA THR A 2 63.46 28.47 25.35
C THR A 2 63.25 29.68 26.28
N PRO A 3 62.10 30.40 26.22
CA PRO A 3 60.81 30.10 25.53
C PRO A 3 60.54 31.09 24.37
N THR A 4 59.35 31.43 23.83
CA THR A 4 57.88 31.23 24.07
C THR A 4 57.19 31.32 22.66
N HIS A 5 55.87 31.29 22.37
CA HIS A 5 54.59 31.31 23.09
C HIS A 5 53.51 30.51 22.29
N GLU A 6 52.46 30.07 22.98
CA GLU A 6 51.02 30.07 22.60
C GLU A 6 50.62 30.39 21.13
N ARG A 7 49.74 29.61 20.46
CA ARG A 7 48.28 29.59 20.74
C ARG A 7 47.56 28.37 20.13
N ALA A 8 46.56 27.83 20.83
CA ALA A 8 45.73 26.74 20.30
C ALA A 8 44.64 27.25 19.33
N ALA A 9 44.50 26.59 18.19
CA ALA A 9 43.44 26.83 17.20
C ALA A 9 42.63 25.55 16.94
N ARG A 10 41.67 25.25 17.82
CA ARG A 10 40.64 24.23 17.56
C ARG A 10 39.59 24.81 16.61
N THR A 11 39.66 24.46 15.34
CA THR A 11 38.63 24.82 14.33
C THR A 11 38.11 23.53 13.70
N ASN A 12 37.36 22.73 14.47
CA ASN A 12 35.90 22.80 14.58
C ASN A 12 35.21 22.10 13.40
N THR A 13 34.72 20.91 13.70
CA THR A 13 34.09 19.94 12.79
C THR A 13 32.79 20.47 12.20
N HIS A 14 32.85 21.09 11.03
CA HIS A 14 31.67 21.24 10.18
C HIS A 14 31.43 19.95 9.39
N VAL A 15 30.91 18.92 10.08
CA VAL A 15 30.07 17.91 9.42
C VAL A 15 28.96 18.69 8.71
N ARG A 16 29.02 18.74 7.38
CA ARG A 16 28.00 19.40 6.56
C ARG A 16 26.74 18.55 6.63
N ALA A 17 25.94 18.79 7.66
CA ALA A 17 24.71 18.07 7.93
C ALA A 17 23.92 17.90 6.62
N ALA A 18 23.81 16.65 6.17
CA ALA A 18 23.00 16.35 5.01
C ALA A 18 21.57 16.79 5.38
N ARG A 19 21.06 17.83 4.71
CA ARG A 19 19.68 18.28 4.90
C ARG A 19 18.81 17.07 4.55
N THR A 20 18.32 16.39 5.57
CA THR A 20 17.45 15.23 5.44
C THR A 20 16.24 15.67 4.66
N LYS A 21 16.20 15.28 3.38
CA LYS A 21 15.00 15.45 2.57
C LYS A 21 13.93 14.63 3.27
N ASP A 22 12.93 15.31 3.82
CA ASP A 22 11.82 14.64 4.49
C ASP A 22 11.27 13.54 3.57
N PRO A 23 10.89 12.38 4.12
CA PRO A 23 10.23 11.33 3.35
C PRO A 23 8.82 11.81 2.99
N HIS A 24 8.76 12.71 2.01
CA HIS A 24 7.54 13.05 1.30
C HIS A 24 6.95 11.72 0.82
N PRO A 25 5.68 11.42 1.14
CA PRO A 25 5.06 10.18 0.69
C PRO A 25 5.24 10.12 -0.83
N GLN A 26 5.70 8.96 -1.31
CA GLN A 26 5.96 8.76 -2.73
C GLN A 26 4.61 8.71 -3.45
N TYR A 27 4.14 9.88 -3.87
CA TYR A 27 2.95 10.00 -4.70
C TYR A 27 3.23 9.30 -6.03
N ALA A 28 2.35 8.35 -6.37
CA ALA A 28 2.43 7.57 -7.60
C ALA A 28 2.48 8.48 -8.83
N ALA A 29 3.17 8.04 -9.89
CA ALA A 29 3.31 8.87 -11.08
C ALA A 29 1.93 9.07 -11.75
N PRO A 30 1.61 10.29 -12.23
CA PRO A 30 0.32 10.56 -12.86
C PRO A 30 0.00 9.67 -14.07
N LEU A 31 -1.18 9.06 -14.07
CA LEU A 31 -1.64 8.27 -15.22
C LEU A 31 -2.32 9.16 -16.28
N PRO A 32 -2.06 8.94 -17.58
CA PRO A 32 -2.85 9.53 -18.64
C PRO A 32 -4.35 9.21 -18.48
N GLY A 33 -5.23 10.20 -18.69
CA GLY A 33 -6.67 10.04 -18.48
C GLY A 33 -7.34 8.96 -19.36
N GLU A 34 -6.70 8.55 -20.45
CA GLU A 34 -7.08 7.37 -21.22
C GLU A 34 -6.74 6.06 -20.50
N MET A 35 -5.50 5.93 -20.00
CA MET A 35 -5.07 4.77 -19.21
C MET A 35 -5.96 4.56 -17.99
N ARG A 36 -6.30 5.66 -17.27
CA ARG A 36 -7.21 5.60 -16.13
C ARG A 36 -8.60 5.06 -16.51
N ARG A 37 -9.16 5.46 -17.65
CA ARG A 37 -10.43 4.92 -18.16
C ARG A 37 -10.33 3.43 -18.51
N THR A 38 -9.20 3.00 -19.08
CA THR A 38 -8.95 1.59 -19.41
C THR A 38 -8.83 0.70 -18.17
N LEU A 39 -8.14 1.16 -17.13
CA LEU A 39 -8.09 0.46 -15.83
C LEU A 39 -9.47 0.39 -15.17
N LEU A 40 -10.24 1.49 -15.15
CA LEU A 40 -11.62 1.51 -14.65
C LEU A 40 -12.54 0.54 -15.42
N LEU A 41 -12.40 0.47 -16.75
CA LEU A 41 -13.18 -0.44 -17.61
C LEU A 41 -12.85 -1.93 -17.34
N HIS A 42 -11.59 -2.24 -17.03
CA HIS A 42 -11.16 -3.62 -16.74
C HIS A 42 -11.22 -4.00 -15.25
N MET A 43 -11.55 -3.06 -14.37
CA MET A 43 -11.64 -3.23 -12.91
C MET A 43 -12.62 -4.33 -12.47
N PRO A 44 -13.87 -4.43 -12.95
CA PRO A 44 -14.83 -5.40 -12.38
C PRO A 44 -14.30 -6.84 -12.47
N ALA A 45 -13.86 -7.26 -13.66
CA ALA A 45 -13.25 -8.57 -13.87
C ALA A 45 -11.85 -8.72 -13.25
N ALA A 46 -11.21 -7.63 -12.80
CA ALA A 46 -9.99 -7.70 -11.97
C ALA A 46 -10.35 -8.02 -10.51
N VAL A 47 -11.39 -7.36 -9.98
CA VAL A 47 -11.96 -7.64 -8.65
C VAL A 47 -12.50 -9.06 -8.58
N ASP A 48 -13.18 -9.54 -9.63
CA ASP A 48 -13.68 -10.92 -9.73
C ASP A 48 -12.55 -11.96 -9.69
N GLU A 49 -11.48 -11.78 -10.49
CA GLU A 49 -10.32 -12.68 -10.49
C GLU A 49 -9.55 -12.68 -9.16
N MET A 50 -9.49 -11.54 -8.45
CA MET A 50 -8.86 -11.44 -7.14
C MET A 50 -9.73 -12.04 -6.03
N GLU A 51 -11.05 -11.81 -6.07
CA GLU A 51 -11.98 -12.39 -5.11
C GLU A 51 -11.97 -13.91 -5.21
N GLU A 52 -12.14 -14.47 -6.42
CA GLU A 52 -12.15 -15.91 -6.63
C GLU A 52 -10.84 -16.58 -6.20
N ALA A 53 -9.69 -15.94 -6.48
CA ALA A 53 -8.40 -16.42 -6.00
C ALA A 53 -8.30 -16.44 -4.47
N VAL A 54 -8.80 -15.42 -3.77
CA VAL A 54 -8.80 -15.38 -2.30
C VAL A 54 -9.83 -16.36 -1.70
N ARG A 55 -11.02 -16.51 -2.30
CA ARG A 55 -12.05 -17.48 -1.87
C ARG A 55 -11.58 -18.92 -2.00
N THR A 56 -10.91 -19.26 -3.11
CA THR A 56 -10.42 -20.63 -3.38
C THR A 56 -9.11 -20.94 -2.66
N GLY A 57 -8.17 -19.98 -2.59
CA GLY A 57 -6.86 -20.18 -1.97
C GLY A 57 -6.87 -20.08 -0.44
N LEU A 58 -7.75 -19.25 0.14
CA LEU A 58 -7.76 -18.92 1.57
C LEU A 58 -9.18 -18.98 2.18
N PRO A 59 -9.93 -20.10 2.05
CA PRO A 59 -11.34 -20.20 2.47
C PRO A 59 -11.54 -19.91 3.97
N HIS A 60 -10.56 -20.24 4.83
CA HIS A 60 -10.62 -19.91 6.25
C HIS A 60 -10.56 -18.39 6.50
N TYR A 61 -9.72 -17.66 5.75
CA TYR A 61 -9.69 -16.20 5.79
C TYR A 61 -10.99 -15.59 5.25
N THR A 62 -11.56 -16.15 4.17
CA THR A 62 -12.87 -15.73 3.66
C THR A 62 -13.95 -15.84 4.73
N HIS A 63 -13.99 -16.95 5.49
CA HIS A 63 -14.93 -17.12 6.60
C HIS A 63 -14.72 -16.09 7.73
N ILE A 64 -13.46 -15.78 8.07
CA ILE A 64 -13.14 -14.73 9.07
C ILE A 64 -13.63 -13.34 8.60
N VAL A 65 -13.42 -13.00 7.33
CA VAL A 65 -13.81 -11.70 6.77
C VAL A 65 -15.33 -11.58 6.59
N ASP A 66 -15.95 -12.49 5.85
CA ASP A 66 -17.38 -12.42 5.52
C ASP A 66 -18.28 -12.71 6.75
N GLY A 67 -17.78 -13.45 7.74
CA GLY A 67 -18.54 -13.92 8.91
C GLY A 67 -18.80 -12.91 10.04
N THR A 68 -18.53 -11.61 9.87
CA THR A 68 -18.92 -10.59 10.86
C THR A 68 -19.09 -9.20 10.22
N TYR A 69 -20.04 -8.41 10.75
CA TYR A 69 -20.46 -7.12 10.22
C TYR A 69 -19.30 -6.18 9.86
N GLY A 70 -19.25 -5.75 8.59
CA GLY A 70 -18.47 -4.59 8.15
C GLY A 70 -18.00 -4.66 6.70
N TYR A 71 -17.41 -5.78 6.28
CA TYR A 71 -16.76 -5.94 4.97
C TYR A 71 -16.78 -7.39 4.51
N SER A 72 -17.07 -7.63 3.23
CA SER A 72 -16.72 -8.88 2.54
C SER A 72 -15.37 -8.79 1.81
N VAL A 73 -14.78 -9.93 1.45
CA VAL A 73 -13.54 -9.99 0.65
C VAL A 73 -13.64 -9.12 -0.62
N ARG A 74 -14.76 -9.22 -1.35
CA ARG A 74 -15.06 -8.39 -2.53
C ARG A 74 -14.95 -6.89 -2.25
N GLN A 75 -15.55 -6.42 -1.16
CA GLN A 75 -15.62 -5.00 -0.81
C GLN A 75 -14.26 -4.44 -0.39
N ILE A 76 -13.36 -5.26 0.15
CA ILE A 76 -11.99 -4.86 0.46
C ILE A 76 -11.19 -4.71 -0.84
N ILE A 77 -11.29 -5.68 -1.74
CA ILE A 77 -10.60 -5.68 -3.04
C ILE A 77 -11.07 -4.51 -3.91
N ASP A 78 -12.38 -4.31 -4.06
CA ASP A 78 -12.97 -3.21 -4.83
C ASP A 78 -12.51 -1.83 -4.33
N ARG A 79 -12.58 -1.58 -3.01
CA ARG A 79 -12.09 -0.31 -2.42
C ARG A 79 -10.59 -0.12 -2.62
N THR A 80 -9.82 -1.19 -2.53
CA THR A 80 -8.36 -1.15 -2.74
C THR A 80 -8.00 -0.86 -4.19
N TYR A 81 -8.74 -1.43 -5.15
CA TYR A 81 -8.53 -1.16 -6.58
C TYR A 81 -8.97 0.26 -6.97
N ASN A 82 -10.12 0.75 -6.46
CA ASN A 82 -10.53 2.14 -6.63
C ASN A 82 -9.51 3.13 -6.06
N CYS A 83 -8.94 2.82 -4.88
CA CYS A 83 -7.83 3.60 -4.32
C CYS A 83 -6.58 3.55 -5.20
N PHE A 84 -6.19 2.36 -5.70
CA PHE A 84 -5.03 2.20 -6.59
C PHE A 84 -5.14 3.07 -7.85
N ILE A 85 -6.35 3.17 -8.44
CA ILE A 85 -6.58 4.09 -9.56
C ILE A 85 -6.45 5.56 -9.12
N SER A 86 -6.96 5.91 -7.95
CA SER A 86 -7.06 7.29 -7.45
C SER A 86 -5.74 7.88 -6.95
N ILE A 87 -4.78 7.07 -6.49
CA ILE A 87 -3.45 7.56 -6.09
C ILE A 87 -2.65 8.18 -7.25
N HIS A 88 -3.02 7.89 -8.50
CA HIS A 88 -2.42 8.45 -9.70
C HIS A 88 -3.06 9.77 -10.19
N ASP A 89 -4.04 10.34 -9.47
CA ASP A 89 -4.63 11.64 -9.81
C ASP A 89 -3.82 12.81 -9.22
N THR A 90 -3.40 13.76 -10.08
CA THR A 90 -2.60 14.94 -9.73
C THR A 90 -3.26 15.95 -8.80
N GLY A 91 -4.54 15.79 -8.51
CA GLY A 91 -5.32 16.68 -7.65
C GLY A 91 -5.35 16.26 -6.19
N ARG A 92 -6.32 16.79 -5.44
CA ARG A 92 -6.57 16.42 -4.03
C ARG A 92 -6.94 14.94 -3.84
N HIS A 93 -7.31 14.24 -4.91
CA HIS A 93 -7.76 12.85 -4.92
C HIS A 93 -6.64 11.86 -4.55
N GLY A 94 -5.41 12.04 -5.03
CA GLY A 94 -4.29 11.16 -4.68
C GLY A 94 -4.01 11.11 -3.16
N PRO A 95 -3.76 12.26 -2.50
CA PRO A 95 -3.58 12.31 -1.05
C PRO A 95 -4.80 11.83 -0.24
N ALA A 96 -6.02 12.05 -0.76
CA ALA A 96 -7.25 11.57 -0.11
C ALA A 96 -7.37 10.04 -0.18
N ALA A 97 -7.09 9.43 -1.34
CA ALA A 97 -7.10 7.98 -1.52
C ALA A 97 -6.09 7.29 -0.58
N THR A 98 -4.87 7.84 -0.45
CA THR A 98 -3.87 7.34 0.51
C THR A 98 -4.34 7.44 1.96
N ALA A 99 -5.12 8.46 2.34
CA ALA A 99 -5.72 8.54 3.67
C ALA A 99 -6.86 7.51 3.86
N GLU A 100 -7.70 7.32 2.83
CA GLU A 100 -8.82 6.36 2.85
C GLU A 100 -8.35 4.90 2.96
N ILE A 101 -7.26 4.52 2.27
CA ILE A 101 -6.71 3.17 2.33
C ILE A 101 -6.04 2.87 3.67
N ILE A 102 -5.32 3.83 4.25
CA ILE A 102 -4.78 3.72 5.61
C ILE A 102 -5.93 3.49 6.60
N ALA A 103 -6.96 4.35 6.56
CA ALA A 103 -8.11 4.23 7.45
C ALA A 103 -8.92 2.93 7.21
N LEU A 104 -8.96 2.38 5.98
CA LEU A 104 -9.57 1.08 5.70
C LEU A 104 -8.80 -0.05 6.39
N TYR A 105 -7.49 -0.12 6.18
CA TYR A 105 -6.69 -1.22 6.71
C TYR A 105 -6.45 -1.11 8.22
N GLU A 106 -6.41 0.08 8.81
CA GLU A 106 -6.49 0.27 10.27
C GLU A 106 -7.74 -0.38 10.87
N ARG A 107 -8.93 -0.14 10.26
CA ARG A 107 -10.18 -0.75 10.72
C ARG A 107 -10.20 -2.28 10.57
N ILE A 108 -9.58 -2.81 9.52
CA ILE A 108 -9.42 -4.26 9.31
C ILE A 108 -8.48 -4.83 10.38
N GLY A 109 -7.32 -4.20 10.61
CA GLY A 109 -6.35 -4.59 11.65
C GLY A 109 -6.95 -4.59 13.05
N ALA A 110 -7.67 -3.53 13.42
CA ALA A 110 -8.37 -3.45 14.69
C ALA A 110 -9.46 -4.54 14.83
N ARG A 111 -10.17 -4.89 13.75
CA ARG A 111 -11.11 -6.04 13.77
C ARG A 111 -10.37 -7.36 14.03
N HIS A 112 -9.21 -7.59 13.42
CA HIS A 112 -8.37 -8.76 13.72
C HIS A 112 -7.94 -8.77 15.19
N GLY A 113 -7.55 -7.62 15.76
CA GLY A 113 -7.21 -7.46 17.17
C GLY A 113 -8.36 -7.84 18.12
N ARG A 114 -9.57 -7.29 17.92
CA ARG A 114 -10.77 -7.63 18.71
C ARG A 114 -11.16 -9.11 18.65
N LEU A 115 -10.75 -9.84 17.60
CA LEU A 115 -11.04 -11.24 17.40
C LEU A 115 -9.89 -12.17 17.83
N GLY A 116 -8.76 -11.64 18.33
CA GLY A 116 -7.55 -12.41 18.61
C GLY A 116 -6.96 -13.11 17.37
N CYS A 117 -7.30 -12.63 16.17
CA CYS A 117 -7.00 -13.30 14.91
C CYS A 117 -5.71 -12.73 14.30
N PRO A 118 -4.65 -13.54 14.07
CA PRO A 118 -3.38 -13.03 13.56
C PRO A 118 -3.53 -12.38 12.18
N LEU A 119 -2.66 -11.41 11.88
CA LEU A 119 -2.67 -10.69 10.60
C LEU A 119 -2.10 -11.49 9.43
N ASP A 120 -1.53 -12.68 9.65
CA ASP A 120 -0.84 -13.42 8.60
C ASP A 120 -1.81 -13.89 7.50
N ALA A 121 -3.02 -14.30 7.86
CA ALA A 121 -4.08 -14.61 6.89
C ALA A 121 -4.52 -13.38 6.04
N LEU A 122 -4.41 -12.16 6.58
CA LEU A 122 -4.61 -10.92 5.83
C LEU A 122 -3.42 -10.63 4.89
N ARG A 123 -2.18 -10.91 5.34
CA ARG A 123 -0.97 -10.78 4.52
C ARG A 123 -1.02 -11.76 3.34
N ASP A 124 -1.34 -13.03 3.58
CA ASP A 124 -1.52 -14.05 2.55
C ASP A 124 -2.56 -13.64 1.50
N ALA A 125 -3.68 -13.05 1.93
CA ALA A 125 -4.73 -12.57 1.02
C ALA A 125 -4.30 -11.37 0.18
N LEU A 126 -3.56 -10.43 0.77
CA LEU A 126 -2.96 -9.30 0.05
C LEU A 126 -1.90 -9.78 -0.96
N ASP A 127 -1.06 -10.73 -0.58
CA ASP A 127 -0.05 -11.33 -1.43
C ASP A 127 -0.68 -12.07 -2.62
N LEU A 128 -1.74 -12.84 -2.37
CA LEU A 128 -2.46 -13.59 -3.40
C LEU A 128 -3.19 -12.66 -4.38
N ALA A 129 -3.89 -11.63 -3.87
CA ALA A 129 -4.54 -10.62 -4.70
C ALA A 129 -3.52 -9.79 -5.50
N GLY A 130 -2.41 -9.38 -4.89
CA GLY A 130 -1.30 -8.69 -5.57
C GLY A 130 -0.70 -9.51 -6.70
N ARG A 131 -0.47 -10.82 -6.48
CA ARG A 131 0.00 -11.74 -7.53
C ARG A 131 -1.01 -11.89 -8.67
N VAL A 132 -2.32 -11.81 -8.42
CA VAL A 132 -3.36 -11.74 -9.48
C VAL A 132 -3.27 -10.40 -10.23
N ALA A 133 -3.21 -9.28 -9.50
CA ALA A 133 -3.10 -7.94 -10.07
C ALA A 133 -1.90 -7.81 -11.01
N CYS A 134 -0.70 -8.20 -10.58
CA CYS A 134 0.50 -8.13 -11.41
C CYS A 134 0.40 -9.03 -12.66
N ARG A 135 -0.15 -10.26 -12.55
CA ARG A 135 -0.42 -11.11 -13.73
C ARG A 135 -1.38 -10.44 -14.72
N ARG A 136 -2.37 -9.69 -14.23
CA ARG A 136 -3.33 -8.96 -15.07
C ARG A 136 -2.71 -7.73 -15.73
N LEU A 137 -1.97 -6.92 -14.97
CA LEU A 137 -1.20 -5.78 -15.50
C LEU A 137 -0.25 -6.21 -16.63
N ILE A 138 0.44 -7.34 -16.47
CA ILE A 138 1.32 -7.91 -17.53
C ILE A 138 0.51 -8.32 -18.77
N LYS A 139 -0.62 -9.04 -18.61
CA LYS A 139 -1.50 -9.41 -19.74
C LYS A 139 -2.05 -8.19 -20.47
N ASP A 140 -2.53 -7.19 -19.73
CA ASP A 140 -3.10 -5.98 -20.28
C ASP A 140 -2.03 -5.13 -20.99
N ALA A 141 -0.82 -5.02 -20.43
CA ALA A 141 0.31 -4.37 -21.07
C ALA A 141 0.70 -4.99 -22.41
N TYR A 142 0.69 -6.32 -22.52
CA TYR A 142 0.90 -7.01 -23.81
C TYR A 142 -0.28 -6.79 -24.78
N ARG A 143 -1.54 -6.91 -24.32
CA ARG A 143 -2.74 -6.75 -25.17
C ARG A 143 -2.90 -5.34 -25.71
N LEU A 144 -2.45 -4.34 -24.95
CA LEU A 144 -2.70 -2.91 -25.21
C LEU A 144 -1.40 -2.14 -25.52
N HIS A 145 -0.29 -2.85 -25.75
CA HIS A 145 1.02 -2.31 -26.09
C HIS A 145 1.51 -1.18 -25.16
N TRP A 146 1.34 -1.35 -23.83
CA TRP A 146 1.78 -0.34 -22.86
C TRP A 146 3.31 -0.19 -22.86
N PRO A 147 3.84 1.04 -22.69
CA PRO A 147 5.28 1.25 -22.52
C PRO A 147 5.81 0.46 -21.30
N ALA A 148 6.96 -0.20 -21.44
CA ALA A 148 7.58 -0.94 -20.34
C ALA A 148 7.78 -0.11 -19.04
N PRO A 149 8.15 1.20 -19.09
CA PRO A 149 8.22 2.03 -17.89
C PRO A 149 6.87 2.18 -17.17
N LEU A 150 5.74 2.21 -17.89
CA LEU A 150 4.41 2.31 -17.30
C LEU A 150 4.03 1.02 -16.56
N LEU A 151 4.32 -0.15 -17.15
CA LEU A 151 4.13 -1.43 -16.47
C LEU A 151 4.99 -1.54 -15.20
N ALA A 152 6.24 -1.06 -15.25
CA ALA A 152 7.11 -1.00 -14.08
C ALA A 152 6.51 -0.11 -12.98
N THR A 153 6.14 1.14 -13.30
CA THR A 153 5.47 2.06 -12.37
C THR A 153 4.22 1.44 -11.72
N LEU A 154 3.28 0.91 -12.52
CA LEU A 154 2.06 0.28 -11.99
C LEU A 154 2.35 -0.93 -11.07
N THR A 155 3.45 -1.64 -11.31
CA THR A 155 3.88 -2.78 -10.48
C THR A 155 4.49 -2.31 -9.15
N GLU A 156 5.39 -1.31 -9.17
CA GLU A 156 5.98 -0.73 -7.95
C GLU A 156 4.94 -0.01 -7.09
N ASP A 157 4.00 0.71 -7.71
CA ASP A 157 2.89 1.37 -7.02
C ASP A 157 1.92 0.34 -6.40
N THR A 158 1.75 -0.84 -7.01
CA THR A 158 0.99 -1.96 -6.42
C THR A 158 1.66 -2.48 -5.15
N PHE A 159 2.97 -2.71 -5.16
CA PHE A 159 3.71 -3.14 -3.97
C PHE A 159 3.73 -2.06 -2.88
N THR A 160 3.84 -0.78 -3.26
CA THR A 160 3.79 0.38 -2.35
C THR A 160 2.44 0.49 -1.65
N LEU A 161 1.34 0.25 -2.37
CA LEU A 161 -0.01 0.22 -1.79
C LEU A 161 -0.20 -0.96 -0.82
N ILE A 162 0.27 -2.15 -1.18
CA ILE A 162 0.22 -3.34 -0.31
C ILE A 162 1.05 -3.13 0.96
N GLY A 163 2.27 -2.57 0.86
CA GLY A 163 3.09 -2.23 2.02
C GLY A 163 2.40 -1.22 2.95
N THR A 164 1.75 -0.22 2.37
CA THR A 164 0.95 0.78 3.10
C THR A 164 -0.24 0.14 3.83
N ALA A 165 -0.96 -0.77 3.17
CA ALA A 165 -2.06 -1.54 3.73
C ALA A 165 -1.61 -2.43 4.91
N ILE A 166 -0.50 -3.16 4.76
CA ILE A 166 0.05 -4.02 5.82
C ILE A 166 0.51 -3.19 7.03
N ALA A 167 1.14 -2.04 6.81
CA ALA A 167 1.56 -1.13 7.88
C ALA A 167 0.35 -0.55 8.64
N ALA A 168 -0.70 -0.13 7.93
CA ALA A 168 -1.95 0.37 8.50
C ALA A 168 -2.69 -0.71 9.31
N ALA A 169 -2.81 -1.93 8.79
CA ALA A 169 -3.41 -3.05 9.52
C ALA A 169 -2.59 -3.45 10.76
N THR A 170 -1.25 -3.42 10.67
CA THR A 170 -0.37 -3.71 11.81
C THR A 170 -0.54 -2.68 12.94
N ARG A 171 -0.74 -1.40 12.60
CA ARG A 171 -1.05 -0.33 13.55
C ARG A 171 -2.39 -0.57 14.26
N GLY A 172 -3.49 -0.69 13.49
CA GLY A 172 -4.83 -0.87 14.07
C GLY A 172 -4.95 -2.14 14.90
N TYR A 173 -4.26 -3.22 14.52
CA TYR A 173 -4.18 -4.44 15.31
C TYR A 173 -3.52 -4.21 16.68
N ALA A 174 -2.38 -3.52 16.73
CA ALA A 174 -1.68 -3.26 17.99
C ALA A 174 -2.45 -2.30 18.91
N GLU A 175 -3.03 -1.23 18.36
CA GLU A 175 -3.84 -0.25 19.12
C GLU A 175 -5.07 -0.87 19.80
N GLU A 176 -5.65 -1.90 19.19
CA GLU A 176 -6.78 -2.64 19.76
C GLU A 176 -6.35 -3.82 20.63
N SER A 177 -5.29 -4.55 20.26
CA SER A 177 -4.79 -5.67 21.08
C SER A 177 -4.27 -5.23 22.44
N HIS A 178 -3.82 -3.97 22.57
CA HIS A 178 -3.49 -3.35 23.86
C HIS A 178 -4.71 -2.78 24.61
N ARG A 179 -5.92 -2.91 24.05
CA ARG A 179 -7.19 -2.35 24.57
C ARG A 179 -8.17 -3.43 25.02
N ALA A 180 -7.99 -4.67 24.55
CA ALA A 180 -8.68 -5.83 25.08
C ALA A 180 -8.21 -6.11 26.53
N PRO A 181 -9.14 -6.35 27.48
CA PRO A 181 -8.83 -6.63 28.89
C PRO A 181 -8.43 -8.09 29.17
#